data_AF-A0A507FGV3-F1
#
_entry.id   AF-A0A507FGV3-F1
#
_cell.length_a   1.000
_cell.length_b   1.000
_cell.length_c   1.000
_cell.angle_alpha   90.00
_cell.angle_beta   90.00
_cell.angle_gamma   90.00
#
_symmetry.space_group_name_H-M   'P 1'
#
loop_
_entity.id
_entity.type
_entity.pdbx_description
1 polymer ?
#
loop_
_entity_poly.entity_id
_entity_poly.type
_entity_poly.pdbx_seq_one_letter_code
_entity_poly.pdbx_strand_id
1 'polypeptide(L)'
;MTECPCCQRHELAQRRMLDEVNALRKQLQMQPFENICESFFARSPTAVCPSARIASSRPEVMPSRRMLESMPPEVLDRIASFVSGDDIVQLCHAVRYFKYISKAMYDFALRLQIRTPPRPADLWPRMCMESFLLLISEPPILRALGTYSRILSKHGGCASFDYHGAMSNDFGAFPESLEVSIHGAKDLPCLDDFFSVICSAKKNIRKLTLGAFYLEYCSSDPAALKMTAKWLPKLRVHELEFVSFCPISTPILRMLHLAPMLGSLHLMNLEACSGVPFSECKSLKKLVFSGMFQGDGSAEKLVQKLIDIVKESRIQQLEVYLPYHWQGFLRSDLKDIVAAVFLRNGWPEQRHVVVLISGNGSNLQALIDAQNTPALPNTKIVLVVSNRASAFGLTRASQAGIPTLTMSLKAHKDAGKTRSEYDVDLATAILTKFQQIVGGVPDAVPDLVVLAGFMHIVSPEFLMRFPPGGLVNLHPALPGEFDGAHAIDRAFAAFGEGKITRTGVMVHRVIAEVDRGEVLLTEEIPILPTDTLSTLEDRIHAIEHGIIVRGAKLALGV
;
A
#
# COMPACT_ATOMS: atom_id res chain seq x y z
N MET A 1 -39.46 20.48 2.35
CA MET A 1 -39.01 19.25 3.02
C MET A 1 -37.51 19.39 3.19
N THR A 2 -37.02 19.46 4.41
CA THR A 2 -35.59 19.57 4.71
C THR A 2 -34.89 18.28 4.28
N GLU A 3 -33.93 18.38 3.37
CA GLU A 3 -33.21 17.24 2.84
C GLU A 3 -32.35 16.58 3.91
N CYS A 4 -32.36 15.25 3.95
CA CYS A 4 -31.50 14.45 4.81
C CYS A 4 -30.02 14.81 4.59
N PRO A 5 -29.17 14.86 5.63
CA PRO A 5 -27.72 15.06 5.51
C PRO A 5 -27.05 14.09 4.53
N CYS A 6 -27.64 12.91 4.35
CA CYS A 6 -27.23 11.89 3.38
C CYS A 6 -27.44 12.33 1.92
N CYS A 7 -28.56 13.00 1.61
CA CYS A 7 -28.89 13.49 0.28
C CYS A 7 -28.03 14.70 -0.10
N GLN A 8 -27.79 15.62 0.85
CA GLN A 8 -26.90 16.76 0.65
C GLN A 8 -25.45 16.35 0.39
N ARG A 9 -24.96 15.29 1.07
CA ARG A 9 -23.64 14.70 0.77
C ARG A 9 -23.59 14.06 -0.61
N HIS A 10 -24.68 13.43 -1.04
CA HIS A 10 -24.78 12.82 -2.36
C HIS A 10 -24.75 13.87 -3.47
N GLU A 11 -25.46 14.98 -3.29
CA GLU A 11 -25.51 16.10 -4.24
C GLU A 11 -24.15 16.84 -4.31
N LEU A 12 -23.48 17.01 -3.16
CA LEU A 12 -22.12 17.57 -3.10
C LEU A 12 -21.09 16.63 -3.74
N ALA A 13 -21.24 15.32 -3.56
CA ALA A 13 -20.39 14.32 -4.19
C ALA A 13 -20.61 14.28 -5.72
N GLN A 14 -21.85 14.39 -6.19
CA GLN A 14 -22.17 14.50 -7.61
C GLN A 14 -21.60 15.79 -8.22
N ARG A 15 -21.68 16.94 -7.53
CA ARG A 15 -21.02 18.17 -8.00
C ARG A 15 -19.50 18.04 -8.08
N ARG A 16 -18.87 17.49 -7.04
CA ARG A 16 -17.41 17.25 -7.04
C ARG A 16 -16.98 16.31 -8.17
N MET A 17 -17.76 15.26 -8.41
CA MET A 17 -17.50 14.31 -9.48
C MET A 17 -17.70 14.94 -10.86
N LEU A 18 -18.68 15.84 -11.02
CA LEU A 18 -18.89 16.61 -12.25
C LEU A 18 -17.71 17.57 -12.51
N ASP A 19 -17.23 18.24 -11.47
CA ASP A 19 -16.09 19.16 -11.52
C ASP A 19 -14.79 18.43 -11.85
N GLU A 20 -14.54 17.27 -11.25
CA GLU A 20 -13.37 16.44 -11.55
C GLU A 20 -13.40 15.89 -12.99
N VAL A 21 -14.55 15.42 -13.45
CA VAL A 21 -14.73 14.97 -14.83
C VAL A 21 -14.52 16.12 -15.80
N ASN A 22 -15.07 17.31 -15.53
CA ASN A 22 -14.89 18.48 -16.36
C ASN A 22 -13.45 19.03 -16.34
N ALA A 23 -12.74 18.89 -15.21
CA ALA A 23 -11.32 19.24 -15.11
C ALA A 23 -10.45 18.33 -15.99
N LEU A 24 -10.71 17.03 -16.00
CA LEU A 24 -10.04 16.06 -16.87
C LEU A 24 -10.39 16.30 -18.35
N ARG A 25 -11.67 16.58 -18.66
CA ARG A 25 -12.12 16.92 -20.02
C ARG A 25 -11.45 18.18 -20.54
N LYS A 26 -11.24 19.19 -19.67
CA LYS A 26 -10.51 20.41 -20.02
C LYS A 26 -9.05 20.14 -20.39
N GLN A 27 -8.36 19.25 -19.67
CA GLN A 27 -6.99 18.85 -20.00
C GLN A 27 -6.90 18.09 -21.34
N LEU A 28 -7.97 17.41 -21.72
CA LEU A 28 -8.11 16.69 -22.98
C LEU A 28 -8.77 17.52 -24.11
N GLN A 29 -8.96 18.83 -23.91
CA GLN A 29 -9.62 19.76 -24.85
C GLN A 29 -11.04 19.34 -25.27
N MET A 30 -11.81 18.76 -24.34
CA MET A 30 -13.19 18.32 -24.55
C MET A 30 -14.20 19.28 -23.88
N GLN A 31 -15.41 19.38 -24.43
CA GLN A 31 -16.50 20.21 -23.89
C GLN A 31 -16.98 19.72 -22.51
N PRO A 32 -17.26 20.61 -21.53
CA PRO A 32 -17.73 20.23 -20.21
C PRO A 32 -19.19 19.73 -20.22
N PHE A 33 -19.56 18.94 -19.22
CA PHE A 33 -20.94 18.50 -18.96
C PHE A 33 -21.64 19.44 -17.97
N GLU A 34 -22.93 19.70 -18.18
CA GLU A 34 -23.76 20.55 -17.29
C GLU A 34 -24.35 19.79 -16.10
N ASN A 35 -24.58 18.48 -16.24
CA ASN A 35 -24.97 17.59 -15.15
C ASN A 35 -24.45 16.16 -15.43
N ILE A 36 -24.36 15.32 -14.40
CA ILE A 36 -23.88 13.93 -14.52
C ILE A 36 -24.89 13.02 -15.24
N CYS A 37 -26.18 13.40 -15.28
CA CYS A 37 -27.26 12.53 -15.75
C CYS A 37 -27.51 12.60 -17.27
N GLU A 38 -27.14 13.68 -17.95
CA GLU A 38 -27.21 13.78 -19.41
C GLU A 38 -25.94 13.22 -20.06
N SER A 39 -25.83 11.90 -20.06
CA SER A 39 -25.28 11.13 -21.20
C SER A 39 -25.24 9.61 -20.99
N PHE A 40 -25.69 9.07 -19.85
CA PHE A 40 -25.61 7.61 -19.64
C PHE A 40 -26.90 6.80 -19.83
N PHE A 41 -28.12 7.30 -19.54
CA PHE A 41 -29.34 6.51 -19.81
C PHE A 41 -30.60 7.36 -20.05
N ALA A 42 -31.34 7.06 -21.12
CA ALA A 42 -32.68 7.55 -21.36
C ALA A 42 -33.72 6.79 -20.49
N ARG A 43 -34.69 7.56 -19.96
CA ARG A 43 -35.97 7.20 -19.29
C ARG A 43 -35.96 6.78 -17.81
N SER A 44 -36.15 7.79 -16.95
CA SER A 44 -37.19 8.10 -15.93
C SER A 44 -38.13 7.01 -15.34
N PRO A 45 -38.93 7.31 -14.29
CA PRO A 45 -38.55 7.37 -12.87
C PRO A 45 -39.55 6.60 -11.98
N THR A 46 -39.11 5.78 -11.02
CA THR A 46 -39.98 5.45 -9.88
C THR A 46 -39.16 5.24 -8.61
N ALA A 47 -39.69 5.87 -7.57
CA ALA A 47 -39.19 5.82 -6.21
C ALA A 47 -39.02 4.39 -5.68
N VAL A 48 -38.05 4.20 -4.79
CA VAL A 48 -38.25 3.89 -3.36
C VAL A 48 -36.91 3.42 -2.79
N CYS A 49 -36.46 4.10 -1.73
CA CYS A 49 -35.45 3.59 -0.79
C CYS A 49 -36.04 2.42 -0.01
N PRO A 50 -35.36 1.27 0.06
CA PRO A 50 -35.08 0.73 1.40
C PRO A 50 -33.79 -0.09 1.47
N SER A 51 -32.93 0.24 2.43
CA SER A 51 -32.03 -0.66 3.18
C SER A 51 -32.14 -2.17 2.88
N ALA A 52 -31.54 -2.66 1.79
CA ALA A 52 -31.33 -4.10 1.55
C ALA A 52 -30.46 -4.33 0.31
N ARG A 53 -29.16 -4.06 0.43
CA ARG A 53 -28.07 -4.85 -0.18
C ARG A 53 -26.74 -4.31 0.34
N ILE A 54 -26.30 -4.92 1.43
CA ILE A 54 -24.88 -4.94 1.81
C ILE A 54 -24.19 -5.71 0.68
N ALA A 55 -23.49 -5.01 -0.20
CA ALA A 55 -22.56 -5.60 -1.15
C ALA A 55 -21.39 -4.62 -1.33
N SER A 56 -20.20 -5.09 -0.97
CA SER A 56 -18.88 -4.62 -1.39
C SER A 56 -18.86 -3.58 -2.51
N SER A 57 -18.73 -2.29 -2.17
CA SER A 57 -18.49 -1.24 -3.16
C SER A 57 -16.98 -1.05 -3.39
N ARG A 58 -16.39 -1.84 -4.30
CA ARG A 58 -15.18 -1.44 -5.04
C ARG A 58 -15.60 -0.47 -6.16
N PRO A 59 -14.75 0.47 -6.59
CA PRO A 59 -15.11 1.40 -7.64
C PRO A 59 -15.19 0.67 -8.99
N GLU A 60 -16.39 0.35 -9.44
CA GLU A 60 -16.69 -0.14 -10.79
C GLU A 60 -16.82 1.04 -11.76
N VAL A 61 -15.72 1.47 -12.38
CA VAL A 61 -15.78 2.17 -13.67
C VAL A 61 -14.61 1.68 -14.52
N MET A 62 -14.90 0.83 -15.51
CA MET A 62 -13.93 0.41 -16.52
C MET A 62 -13.59 1.61 -17.44
N PRO A 63 -12.31 1.91 -17.70
CA PRO A 63 -11.92 3.00 -18.58
C PRO A 63 -12.40 2.77 -20.03
N SER A 64 -12.69 3.84 -20.77
CA SER A 64 -13.10 3.71 -22.17
C SER A 64 -12.02 3.03 -23.02
N ARG A 65 -12.42 2.29 -24.06
CA ARG A 65 -11.50 1.56 -24.96
C ARG A 65 -10.35 2.43 -25.48
N ARG A 66 -10.63 3.68 -25.87
CA ARG A 66 -9.64 4.62 -26.39
C ARG A 66 -8.59 5.01 -25.36
N MET A 67 -8.97 5.07 -24.08
CA MET A 67 -8.09 5.35 -22.95
C MET A 67 -7.23 4.14 -22.59
N LEU A 68 -7.78 2.93 -22.69
CA LEU A 68 -7.01 1.69 -22.48
C LEU A 68 -5.98 1.47 -23.60
N GLU A 69 -6.33 1.73 -24.85
CA GLU A 69 -5.41 1.60 -26.00
C GLU A 69 -4.22 2.58 -25.94
N SER A 70 -4.31 3.68 -25.18
CA SER A 70 -3.22 4.65 -25.02
C SER A 70 -2.34 4.42 -23.79
N MET A 71 -2.63 3.43 -22.95
CA MET A 71 -1.84 3.13 -21.74
C MET A 71 -0.60 2.28 -22.08
N PRO A 72 0.52 2.44 -21.34
CA PRO A 72 1.67 1.56 -21.47
C PRO A 72 1.33 0.09 -21.18
N PRO A 73 1.96 -0.88 -21.88
CA PRO A 73 1.73 -2.31 -21.68
C PRO A 73 1.88 -2.77 -20.22
N GLU A 74 2.82 -2.18 -19.48
CA GLU A 74 3.10 -2.53 -18.08
C GLU A 74 1.97 -2.11 -17.14
N VAL A 75 1.35 -0.96 -17.42
CA VAL A 75 0.17 -0.45 -16.68
C VAL A 75 -1.03 -1.33 -16.98
N LEU A 76 -1.20 -1.70 -18.24
CA LEU A 76 -2.26 -2.58 -18.71
C LEU A 76 -2.16 -4.00 -18.12
N ASP A 77 -0.96 -4.58 -18.07
CA ASP A 77 -0.69 -5.87 -17.42
C ASP A 77 -0.99 -5.81 -15.93
N ARG A 78 -0.64 -4.69 -15.27
CA ARG A 78 -0.98 -4.47 -13.86
C ARG A 78 -2.49 -4.34 -13.66
N ILE A 79 -3.22 -3.62 -14.51
CA ILE A 79 -4.69 -3.55 -14.45
C ILE A 79 -5.28 -4.95 -14.60
N ALA A 80 -4.83 -5.73 -15.60
CA ALA A 80 -5.31 -7.08 -15.84
C ALA A 80 -5.22 -7.99 -14.59
N SER A 81 -4.17 -7.82 -13.77
CA SER A 81 -3.97 -8.60 -12.54
C SER A 81 -4.98 -8.35 -11.41
N PHE A 82 -5.71 -7.23 -11.44
CA PHE A 82 -6.62 -6.82 -10.34
C PHE A 82 -8.10 -6.80 -10.71
N VAL A 83 -8.44 -7.04 -11.98
CA VAL A 83 -9.81 -6.92 -12.47
C VAL A 83 -10.58 -8.23 -12.33
N SER A 84 -11.91 -8.13 -12.19
CA SER A 84 -12.79 -9.29 -12.09
C SER A 84 -12.89 -10.06 -13.40
N GLY A 85 -13.52 -11.23 -13.35
CA GLY A 85 -13.85 -12.04 -14.53
C GLY A 85 -14.64 -11.32 -15.61
N ASP A 86 -15.67 -10.56 -15.22
CA ASP A 86 -16.52 -9.84 -16.17
C ASP A 86 -15.78 -8.62 -16.75
N ASP A 87 -14.95 -7.96 -15.93
CA ASP A 87 -14.11 -6.83 -16.34
C ASP A 87 -12.97 -7.22 -17.27
N ILE A 88 -12.31 -8.36 -17.02
CA ILE A 88 -11.20 -8.82 -17.87
C ILE A 88 -11.69 -9.12 -19.28
N VAL A 89 -12.92 -9.61 -19.44
CA VAL A 89 -13.52 -9.85 -20.77
C VAL A 89 -13.70 -8.55 -21.52
N GLN A 90 -14.20 -7.51 -20.84
CA GLN A 90 -14.32 -6.18 -21.41
C GLN A 90 -12.96 -5.62 -21.82
N LEU A 91 -11.94 -5.75 -20.95
CA LEU A 91 -10.57 -5.34 -21.24
C LEU A 91 -9.99 -6.10 -22.46
N CYS A 92 -10.21 -7.41 -22.56
CA CYS A 92 -9.77 -8.23 -23.69
C CYS A 92 -10.44 -7.86 -25.01
N HIS A 93 -11.70 -7.44 -24.98
CA HIS A 93 -12.43 -6.99 -26.16
C HIS A 93 -12.06 -5.56 -26.56
N ALA A 94 -11.73 -4.71 -25.59
CA ALA A 94 -11.24 -3.36 -25.82
C ALA A 94 -9.81 -3.36 -26.37
N VAL A 95 -8.93 -4.21 -25.83
CA VAL A 95 -7.50 -4.21 -26.12
C VAL A 95 -7.09 -5.53 -26.77
N ARG A 96 -6.81 -5.48 -28.08
CA ARG A 96 -6.50 -6.67 -28.89
C ARG A 96 -5.30 -7.47 -28.35
N TYR A 97 -4.35 -6.81 -27.70
CA TYR A 97 -3.21 -7.46 -27.05
C TYR A 97 -3.66 -8.53 -26.04
N PHE A 98 -4.74 -8.33 -25.28
CA PHE A 98 -5.20 -9.27 -24.25
C PHE A 98 -6.16 -10.35 -24.73
N LYS A 99 -6.54 -10.37 -26.01
CA LYS A 99 -7.49 -11.35 -26.55
C LYS A 99 -7.07 -12.82 -26.31
N TYR A 100 -5.77 -13.09 -26.12
CA TYR A 100 -5.29 -14.43 -25.77
C TYR A 100 -5.72 -14.88 -24.36
N ILE A 101 -5.93 -13.95 -23.42
CA ILE A 101 -6.37 -14.25 -22.05
C ILE A 101 -7.79 -14.80 -22.09
N SER A 102 -8.73 -14.03 -22.67
CA SER A 102 -10.12 -14.47 -22.79
C SER A 102 -10.21 -15.76 -23.60
N LYS A 103 -9.49 -15.87 -24.72
CA LYS A 103 -9.48 -17.11 -25.52
C LYS A 103 -9.05 -18.32 -24.70
N ALA A 104 -7.91 -18.25 -23.98
CA ALA A 104 -7.44 -19.37 -23.17
C ALA A 104 -8.41 -19.74 -22.04
N MET A 105 -9.04 -18.74 -21.42
CA MET A 105 -10.07 -18.91 -20.40
C MET A 105 -11.30 -19.65 -20.96
N TYR A 106 -11.83 -19.22 -22.11
CA TYR A 106 -12.96 -19.87 -22.77
C TYR A 106 -12.61 -21.28 -23.28
N ASP A 107 -11.43 -21.46 -23.89
CA ASP A 107 -10.95 -22.76 -24.39
C ASP A 107 -10.83 -23.75 -23.23
N PHE A 108 -10.32 -23.32 -22.07
CA PHE A 108 -10.24 -24.15 -20.87
C PHE A 108 -11.63 -24.47 -20.30
N ALA A 109 -12.49 -23.47 -20.14
CA ALA A 109 -13.87 -23.66 -19.66
C ALA A 109 -14.67 -24.64 -20.53
N LEU A 110 -14.52 -24.56 -21.85
CA LEU A 110 -15.18 -25.46 -22.80
C LEU A 110 -14.73 -26.91 -22.61
N ARG A 111 -13.44 -27.13 -22.35
CA ARG A 111 -12.86 -28.47 -22.13
C ARG A 111 -13.34 -29.12 -20.84
N LEU A 112 -13.55 -28.31 -19.81
CA LEU A 112 -14.15 -28.74 -18.55
C LEU A 112 -15.66 -29.02 -18.66
N GLN A 113 -16.25 -28.91 -19.86
CA GLN A 113 -17.68 -29.05 -20.13
C GLN A 113 -18.54 -28.21 -19.18
N ILE A 114 -18.05 -27.03 -18.81
CA ILE A 114 -18.74 -26.15 -17.88
C ILE A 114 -20.04 -25.67 -18.53
N ARG A 115 -21.14 -26.39 -18.27
CA ARG A 115 -22.51 -25.97 -18.53
C ARG A 115 -23.13 -25.65 -17.17
N THR A 116 -23.09 -24.37 -16.80
CA THR A 116 -23.85 -23.74 -15.69
C THR A 116 -23.93 -24.52 -14.36
N PRO A 117 -23.31 -24.06 -13.25
CA PRO A 117 -22.25 -23.04 -13.10
C PRO A 117 -20.90 -23.67 -12.70
N PRO A 118 -19.74 -23.01 -13.00
CA PRO A 118 -19.51 -21.57 -13.15
C PRO A 118 -19.52 -21.00 -14.59
N ARG A 119 -19.41 -19.68 -14.78
CA ARG A 119 -19.20 -19.00 -16.08
C ARG A 119 -17.69 -18.93 -16.38
N PRO A 120 -17.23 -18.87 -17.65
CA PRO A 120 -15.79 -18.72 -17.95
C PRO A 120 -15.13 -17.53 -17.24
N ALA A 121 -15.86 -16.44 -17.03
CA ALA A 121 -15.40 -15.28 -16.25
C ALA A 121 -14.95 -15.65 -14.82
N ASP A 122 -15.57 -16.64 -14.19
CA ASP A 122 -15.26 -17.04 -12.81
C ASP A 122 -13.90 -17.74 -12.68
N LEU A 123 -13.21 -17.99 -13.81
CA LEU A 123 -11.85 -18.53 -13.82
C LEU A 123 -10.79 -17.43 -13.60
N TRP A 124 -11.16 -16.15 -13.62
CA TRP A 124 -10.25 -15.00 -13.52
C TRP A 124 -10.57 -14.04 -12.37
N PRO A 125 -9.56 -13.43 -11.72
CA PRO A 125 -8.13 -13.79 -11.74
C PRO A 125 -7.85 -14.98 -10.82
N ARG A 126 -8.88 -15.46 -10.12
CA ARG A 126 -8.86 -16.63 -9.24
C ARG A 126 -9.63 -17.76 -9.92
N MET A 127 -8.91 -18.80 -10.28
CA MET A 127 -9.46 -20.03 -10.85
C MET A 127 -9.95 -20.94 -9.72
N CYS A 128 -11.26 -20.99 -9.47
CA CYS A 128 -11.85 -21.91 -8.49
C CYS A 128 -12.00 -23.30 -9.10
N MET A 129 -11.36 -24.31 -8.51
CA MET A 129 -11.30 -25.67 -9.07
C MET A 129 -12.26 -26.66 -8.40
N GLU A 130 -12.91 -26.32 -7.29
CA GLU A 130 -13.70 -27.23 -6.44
C GLU A 130 -14.62 -28.17 -7.23
N SER A 131 -15.31 -27.64 -8.25
CA SER A 131 -16.29 -28.42 -9.04
C SER A 131 -15.68 -29.37 -10.08
N PHE A 132 -14.36 -29.33 -10.34
CA PHE A 132 -13.74 -30.00 -11.50
C PHE A 132 -12.49 -30.81 -11.17
N LEU A 133 -12.08 -30.89 -9.91
CA LEU A 133 -10.85 -31.57 -9.47
C LEU A 133 -10.75 -33.03 -9.94
N LEU A 134 -11.90 -33.73 -10.01
CA LEU A 134 -11.97 -35.13 -10.44
C LEU A 134 -11.75 -35.33 -11.95
N LEU A 135 -11.88 -34.27 -12.76
CA LEU A 135 -11.70 -34.31 -14.22
C LEU A 135 -10.27 -33.97 -14.65
N ILE A 136 -9.43 -33.49 -13.72
CA ILE A 136 -8.10 -32.94 -14.05
C ILE A 136 -7.14 -34.02 -14.56
N SER A 137 -7.34 -35.30 -14.25
CA SER A 137 -6.42 -36.37 -14.65
C SER A 137 -6.46 -36.70 -16.16
N GLU A 138 -7.38 -36.14 -16.94
CA GLU A 138 -7.44 -36.39 -18.38
C GLU A 138 -6.33 -35.59 -19.13
N PRO A 139 -5.48 -36.24 -19.96
CA PRO A 139 -4.37 -35.56 -20.63
C PRO A 139 -4.73 -34.30 -21.46
N PRO A 140 -5.88 -34.24 -22.16
CA PRO A 140 -6.31 -33.01 -22.84
C PRO A 140 -6.63 -31.86 -21.88
N ILE A 141 -7.22 -32.17 -20.73
CA ILE A 141 -7.59 -31.19 -19.69
C ILE A 141 -6.31 -30.70 -19.00
N LEU A 142 -5.37 -31.58 -18.67
CA LEU A 142 -4.05 -31.20 -18.12
C LEU A 142 -3.28 -30.23 -19.02
N ARG A 143 -3.25 -30.48 -20.34
CA ARG A 143 -2.57 -29.58 -21.29
C ARG A 143 -3.25 -28.21 -21.38
N ALA A 144 -4.58 -28.19 -21.35
CA ALA A 144 -5.35 -26.95 -21.35
C ALA A 144 -5.13 -26.17 -20.05
N LEU A 145 -5.17 -26.85 -18.90
CA LEU A 145 -4.83 -26.30 -17.57
C LEU A 145 -3.42 -25.70 -17.58
N GLY A 146 -2.41 -26.44 -18.01
CA GLY A 146 -1.03 -25.94 -18.07
C GLY A 146 -0.84 -24.74 -19.01
N THR A 147 -1.69 -24.59 -20.03
CA THR A 147 -1.68 -23.41 -20.91
C THR A 147 -2.31 -22.21 -20.22
N TYR A 148 -3.49 -22.39 -19.63
CA TYR A 148 -4.19 -21.32 -18.93
C TYR A 148 -3.43 -20.87 -17.68
N SER A 149 -2.88 -21.80 -16.90
CA SER A 149 -2.05 -21.54 -15.72
C SER A 149 -0.84 -20.66 -16.01
N ARG A 150 -0.17 -20.80 -17.17
CA ARG A 150 0.94 -19.93 -17.57
C ARG A 150 0.48 -18.49 -17.82
N ILE A 151 -0.67 -18.33 -18.46
CA ILE A 151 -1.28 -17.01 -18.69
C ILE A 151 -1.72 -16.40 -17.36
N LEU A 152 -2.37 -17.18 -16.51
CA LEU A 152 -2.83 -16.74 -15.19
C LEU A 152 -1.65 -16.31 -14.32
N SER A 153 -0.56 -17.08 -14.31
CA SER A 153 0.67 -16.75 -13.56
C SER A 153 1.35 -15.49 -14.08
N LYS A 154 1.43 -15.31 -15.41
CA LYS A 154 2.00 -14.11 -16.04
C LYS A 154 1.33 -12.82 -15.53
N HIS A 155 0.04 -12.89 -15.26
CA HIS A 155 -0.79 -11.75 -14.85
C HIS A 155 -1.13 -11.77 -13.35
N GLY A 156 -0.40 -12.53 -12.53
CA GLY A 156 -0.59 -12.50 -11.08
C GLY A 156 -1.91 -13.10 -10.58
N GLY A 157 -2.59 -13.90 -11.37
CA GLY A 157 -3.74 -14.70 -10.91
C GLY A 157 -3.33 -15.88 -10.03
N CYS A 158 -4.31 -16.57 -9.45
CA CYS A 158 -4.11 -17.74 -8.60
C CYS A 158 -5.15 -18.83 -8.85
N ALA A 159 -4.88 -20.06 -8.41
CA ALA A 159 -5.89 -21.12 -8.34
C ALA A 159 -6.32 -21.34 -6.89
N SER A 160 -7.61 -21.60 -6.67
CA SER A 160 -8.20 -21.90 -5.36
C SER A 160 -8.85 -23.28 -5.38
N PHE A 161 -8.62 -24.09 -4.35
CA PHE A 161 -9.25 -25.40 -4.23
C PHE A 161 -9.22 -25.96 -2.80
N ASP A 162 -10.18 -26.85 -2.54
CA ASP A 162 -10.20 -27.70 -1.36
C ASP A 162 -9.44 -28.99 -1.62
N TYR A 163 -8.53 -29.32 -0.71
CA TYR A 163 -7.80 -30.58 -0.75
C TYR A 163 -8.69 -31.73 -0.26
N HIS A 164 -8.84 -32.74 -1.12
CA HIS A 164 -9.45 -34.02 -0.81
C HIS A 164 -8.47 -35.12 -1.19
N GLY A 165 -8.23 -36.10 -0.31
CA GLY A 165 -7.11 -37.07 -0.37
C GLY A 165 -7.00 -37.98 -1.62
N ALA A 166 -7.85 -37.78 -2.64
CA ALA A 166 -7.81 -38.47 -3.93
C ALA A 166 -7.05 -37.68 -5.03
N MET A 167 -6.42 -36.55 -4.72
CA MET A 167 -5.67 -35.76 -5.71
C MET A 167 -4.38 -36.47 -6.13
N SER A 168 -4.43 -37.22 -7.23
CA SER A 168 -3.25 -37.80 -7.88
C SER A 168 -2.70 -36.90 -9.00
N ASN A 169 -1.53 -36.33 -8.71
CA ASN A 169 -0.39 -36.08 -9.61
C ASN A 169 -0.61 -35.30 -10.92
N ASP A 170 -0.58 -33.96 -10.84
CA ASP A 170 0.28 -33.11 -11.68
C ASP A 170 0.18 -31.62 -11.26
N PHE A 171 0.59 -31.30 -10.02
CA PHE A 171 0.63 -29.89 -9.55
C PHE A 171 1.55 -29.00 -10.39
N GLY A 172 2.41 -29.58 -11.24
CA GLY A 172 3.17 -28.83 -12.24
C GLY A 172 2.28 -28.01 -13.18
N ALA A 173 1.11 -28.52 -13.55
CA ALA A 173 0.17 -27.86 -14.46
C ALA A 173 -0.60 -26.68 -13.84
N PHE A 174 -0.60 -26.56 -12.51
CA PHE A 174 -1.26 -25.46 -11.79
C PHE A 174 -0.48 -24.15 -11.92
N PRO A 175 -1.11 -22.98 -11.71
CA PRO A 175 -0.39 -21.70 -11.71
C PRO A 175 0.67 -21.64 -10.61
N GLU A 176 1.56 -20.67 -10.69
CA GLU A 176 2.64 -20.48 -9.70
C GLU A 176 2.09 -20.13 -8.31
N SER A 177 0.92 -19.50 -8.26
CA SER A 177 0.29 -19.03 -7.04
C SER A 177 -0.99 -19.81 -6.73
N LEU A 178 -1.12 -20.31 -5.50
CA LEU A 178 -2.21 -21.15 -5.04
C LEU A 178 -2.88 -20.60 -3.77
N GLU A 179 -4.16 -20.88 -3.63
CA GLU A 179 -4.94 -20.79 -2.40
C GLU A 179 -5.48 -22.20 -2.13
N VAL A 180 -5.22 -22.72 -0.93
CA VAL A 180 -5.49 -24.12 -0.61
C VAL A 180 -6.23 -24.20 0.71
N SER A 181 -7.35 -24.90 0.75
CA SER A 181 -8.04 -25.22 2.00
C SER A 181 -7.97 -26.72 2.30
N ILE A 182 -7.67 -27.08 3.54
CA ILE A 182 -7.62 -28.47 4.01
C ILE A 182 -8.67 -28.63 5.09
N HIS A 183 -9.87 -29.06 4.69
CA HIS A 183 -11.00 -29.24 5.61
C HIS A 183 -11.18 -30.68 6.10
N GLY A 184 -10.68 -31.70 5.40
CA GLY A 184 -10.98 -33.10 5.73
C GLY A 184 -9.92 -34.10 5.28
N ALA A 185 -8.70 -34.00 5.82
CA ALA A 185 -7.66 -34.99 5.57
C ALA A 185 -7.90 -36.24 6.44
N LYS A 186 -8.38 -37.33 5.84
CA LYS A 186 -8.54 -38.63 6.51
C LYS A 186 -7.31 -39.56 6.33
N ASP A 187 -6.34 -39.17 5.50
CA ASP A 187 -5.22 -40.03 5.09
C ASP A 187 -3.89 -39.22 5.09
N LEU A 188 -3.00 -39.51 6.05
CA LEU A 188 -1.68 -38.86 6.18
C LEU A 188 -0.77 -39.07 4.98
N PRO A 189 -0.55 -40.31 4.49
CA PRO A 189 0.22 -40.57 3.28
C PRO A 189 -0.11 -39.63 2.12
N CYS A 190 -1.40 -39.51 1.75
CA CYS A 190 -1.81 -38.63 0.66
C CYS A 190 -1.46 -37.16 0.93
N LEU A 191 -1.59 -36.71 2.18
CA LEU A 191 -1.27 -35.34 2.55
C LEU A 191 0.24 -35.05 2.58
N ASP A 192 1.07 -36.03 2.99
CA ASP A 192 2.53 -35.93 2.90
C ASP A 192 2.99 -35.84 1.44
N ASP A 193 2.39 -36.65 0.57
CA ASP A 193 2.62 -36.61 -0.88
C ASP A 193 2.22 -35.25 -1.46
N PHE A 194 1.04 -34.74 -1.10
CA PHE A 194 0.58 -33.42 -1.51
C PHE A 194 1.59 -32.30 -1.19
N PHE A 195 2.04 -32.22 0.06
CA PHE A 195 3.03 -31.21 0.46
C PHE A 195 4.39 -31.43 -0.22
N SER A 196 4.78 -32.68 -0.45
CA SER A 196 5.99 -33.04 -1.19
C SER A 196 5.97 -32.50 -2.62
N VAL A 197 4.86 -32.67 -3.34
CA VAL A 197 4.75 -32.17 -4.72
C VAL A 197 4.73 -30.64 -4.75
N ILE A 198 4.00 -29.98 -3.85
CA ILE A 198 3.99 -28.50 -3.76
C ILE A 198 5.39 -27.94 -3.53
N CYS A 199 6.13 -28.51 -2.58
CA CYS A 199 7.49 -28.08 -2.27
C CYS A 199 8.44 -28.31 -3.45
N SER A 200 8.36 -29.48 -4.09
CA SER A 200 9.19 -29.83 -5.25
C SER A 200 8.93 -28.90 -6.43
N ALA A 201 7.67 -28.53 -6.66
CA ALA A 201 7.25 -27.60 -7.71
C ALA A 201 7.47 -26.11 -7.34
N LYS A 202 7.97 -25.82 -6.12
CA LYS A 202 8.25 -24.46 -5.61
C LYS A 202 7.06 -23.49 -5.74
N LYS A 203 5.83 -24.00 -5.61
CA LYS A 203 4.61 -23.18 -5.71
C LYS A 203 4.52 -22.20 -4.55
N ASN A 204 4.00 -20.99 -4.83
CA ASN A 204 3.70 -20.00 -3.81
C ASN A 204 2.28 -20.23 -3.29
N ILE A 205 2.12 -20.37 -1.99
CA ILE A 205 0.81 -20.48 -1.37
C ILE A 205 0.45 -19.10 -0.82
N ARG A 206 -0.42 -18.38 -1.54
CA ARG A 206 -0.95 -17.08 -1.08
C ARG A 206 -1.68 -17.25 0.22
N LYS A 207 -2.55 -18.26 0.30
CA LYS A 207 -3.36 -18.57 1.47
C LYS A 207 -3.45 -20.08 1.67
N LEU A 208 -3.14 -20.52 2.89
CA LEU A 208 -3.36 -21.88 3.35
C LEU A 208 -4.40 -21.85 4.47
N THR A 209 -5.54 -22.51 4.27
CA THR A 209 -6.59 -22.63 5.27
C THR A 209 -6.56 -24.03 5.87
N LEU A 210 -6.37 -24.15 7.18
CA LEU A 210 -6.36 -25.41 7.92
C LEU A 210 -7.64 -25.51 8.75
N GLY A 211 -8.52 -26.44 8.39
CA GLY A 211 -9.80 -26.65 9.05
C GLY A 211 -9.72 -27.48 10.33
N ALA A 212 -10.82 -27.49 11.08
CA ALA A 212 -10.96 -28.16 12.38
C ALA A 212 -10.50 -29.64 12.37
N PHE A 213 -10.88 -30.43 11.36
CA PHE A 213 -10.50 -31.84 11.28
C PHE A 213 -8.97 -32.05 11.17
N TYR A 214 -8.26 -31.21 10.41
CA TYR A 214 -6.80 -31.29 10.33
C TYR A 214 -6.14 -30.99 11.69
N LEU A 215 -6.69 -30.01 12.41
CA LEU A 215 -6.18 -29.56 13.70
C LEU A 215 -6.47 -30.56 14.81
N GLU A 216 -7.65 -31.16 14.83
CA GLU A 216 -7.99 -32.28 15.70
C GLU A 216 -7.06 -33.47 15.46
N TYR A 217 -6.77 -33.75 14.19
CA TYR A 217 -5.89 -34.84 13.82
C TYR A 217 -4.44 -34.61 14.25
N CYS A 218 -3.92 -33.39 14.06
CA CYS A 218 -2.62 -32.99 14.61
C CYS A 218 -2.59 -32.97 16.15
N SER A 219 -3.73 -32.86 16.82
CA SER A 219 -3.82 -32.92 18.28
C SER A 219 -3.79 -34.36 18.80
N SER A 220 -4.26 -35.31 18.00
CA SER A 220 -4.43 -36.72 18.39
C SER A 220 -3.35 -37.66 17.84
N ASP A 221 -2.68 -37.31 16.74
CA ASP A 221 -1.68 -38.16 16.07
C ASP A 221 -0.28 -37.49 16.00
N PRO A 222 0.74 -38.03 16.69
CA PRO A 222 2.12 -37.54 16.60
C PRO A 222 2.72 -37.57 15.19
N ALA A 223 2.26 -38.46 14.30
CA ALA A 223 2.73 -38.53 12.92
C ALA A 223 2.31 -37.28 12.11
N ALA A 224 1.10 -36.79 12.35
CA ALA A 224 0.58 -35.56 11.73
C ALA A 224 1.41 -34.32 12.12
N LEU A 225 1.82 -34.22 13.39
CA LEU A 225 2.72 -33.16 13.86
C LEU A 225 4.10 -33.24 13.20
N LYS A 226 4.69 -34.44 13.10
CA LYS A 226 5.99 -34.64 12.43
C LYS A 226 5.92 -34.25 10.96
N MET A 227 4.84 -34.60 10.27
CA MET A 227 4.61 -34.20 8.87
C MET A 227 4.48 -32.66 8.75
N THR A 228 3.72 -32.02 9.64
CA THR A 228 3.62 -30.54 9.67
C THR A 228 5.00 -29.91 9.87
N ALA A 229 5.82 -30.45 10.78
CA ALA A 229 7.17 -29.93 11.07
C ALA A 229 8.14 -30.12 9.90
N LYS A 230 7.99 -31.22 9.17
CA LYS A 230 8.77 -31.53 7.98
C LYS A 230 8.52 -30.51 6.85
N TRP A 231 7.28 -30.04 6.68
CA TRP A 231 6.88 -29.25 5.51
C TRP A 231 6.73 -27.75 5.76
N LEU A 232 6.27 -27.34 6.94
CA LEU A 232 6.05 -25.92 7.25
C LEU A 232 7.27 -25.01 6.95
N PRO A 233 8.53 -25.41 7.22
CA PRO A 233 9.70 -24.60 6.83
C PRO A 233 10.01 -24.57 5.34
N LYS A 234 9.51 -25.54 4.57
CA LYS A 234 9.76 -25.67 3.12
C LYS A 234 8.67 -24.99 2.28
N LEU A 235 7.48 -24.83 2.84
CA LEU A 235 6.35 -24.24 2.17
C LEU A 235 6.51 -22.71 2.05
N ARG A 236 6.15 -22.17 0.89
CA ARG A 236 6.12 -20.73 0.60
C ARG A 236 4.73 -20.15 0.92
N VAL A 237 4.32 -20.27 2.18
CA VAL A 237 3.01 -19.78 2.66
C VAL A 237 3.12 -18.31 3.07
N HIS A 238 2.26 -17.47 2.50
CA HIS A 238 2.19 -16.04 2.82
C HIS A 238 1.11 -15.71 3.85
N GLU A 239 -0.05 -16.34 3.74
CA GLU A 239 -1.17 -16.24 4.69
C GLU A 239 -1.54 -17.63 5.20
N LEU A 240 -1.66 -17.77 6.51
CA LEU A 240 -2.14 -19.00 7.16
C LEU A 240 -3.42 -18.67 7.93
N GLU A 241 -4.48 -19.40 7.63
CA GLU A 241 -5.76 -19.29 8.33
C GLU A 241 -6.07 -20.60 9.05
N PHE A 242 -6.38 -20.50 10.33
CA PHE A 242 -6.90 -21.62 11.11
C PHE A 242 -8.41 -21.46 11.29
N VAL A 243 -9.19 -22.38 10.72
CA VAL A 243 -10.66 -22.39 10.83
C VAL A 243 -11.07 -23.49 11.80
N SER A 244 -11.16 -23.14 13.09
CA SER A 244 -11.54 -24.06 14.15
C SER A 244 -12.32 -23.36 15.25
N PHE A 245 -13.40 -24.00 15.69
CA PHE A 245 -14.12 -23.64 16.91
C PHE A 245 -13.52 -24.30 18.16
N CYS A 246 -12.60 -25.25 17.98
CA CYS A 246 -11.85 -25.90 19.06
C CYS A 246 -10.48 -25.23 19.26
N PRO A 247 -9.88 -25.32 20.47
CA PRO A 247 -8.53 -24.84 20.72
C PRO A 247 -7.51 -25.45 19.76
N ILE A 248 -6.62 -24.62 19.22
CA ILE A 248 -5.53 -25.08 18.36
C ILE A 248 -4.45 -25.73 19.24
N SER A 249 -3.96 -26.90 18.81
CA SER A 249 -2.84 -27.60 19.45
C SER A 249 -1.62 -26.69 19.62
N THR A 250 -1.16 -26.49 20.85
CA THR A 250 0.03 -25.69 21.19
C THR A 250 1.28 -26.08 20.39
N PRO A 251 1.57 -27.37 20.13
CA PRO A 251 2.64 -27.78 19.22
C PRO A 251 2.63 -27.10 17.84
N ILE A 252 1.47 -27.02 17.17
CA ILE A 252 1.35 -26.42 15.83
C ILE A 252 1.67 -24.92 15.90
N LEU A 253 1.14 -24.24 16.91
CA LEU A 253 1.36 -22.81 17.14
C LEU A 253 2.83 -22.49 17.38
N ARG A 254 3.54 -23.35 18.13
CA ARG A 254 4.98 -23.21 18.38
C ARG A 254 5.82 -23.38 17.13
N MET A 255 5.32 -24.04 16.10
CA MET A 255 6.05 -24.29 14.87
C MET A 255 5.92 -23.17 13.83
N LEU A 256 5.07 -22.17 14.07
CA LEU A 256 4.83 -21.08 13.11
C LEU A 256 6.10 -20.27 12.78
N HIS A 257 7.05 -20.16 13.71
CA HIS A 257 8.34 -19.50 13.46
C HIS A 257 9.17 -20.20 12.37
N LEU A 258 8.87 -21.47 12.07
CA LEU A 258 9.55 -22.22 11.03
C LEU A 258 9.14 -21.76 9.63
N ALA A 259 7.97 -21.13 9.45
CA ALA A 259 7.47 -20.68 8.15
C ALA A 259 8.13 -19.36 7.71
N PRO A 260 9.09 -19.37 6.77
CA PRO A 260 9.95 -18.21 6.52
C PRO A 260 9.24 -17.06 5.78
N MET A 261 8.14 -17.35 5.08
CA MET A 261 7.39 -16.38 4.26
C MET A 261 6.05 -15.95 4.88
N LEU A 262 5.73 -16.46 6.08
CA LEU A 262 4.45 -16.21 6.72
C LEU A 262 4.33 -14.73 7.10
N GLY A 263 3.58 -13.97 6.30
CA GLY A 263 3.36 -12.54 6.48
C GLY A 263 2.08 -12.21 7.23
N SER A 264 1.07 -13.09 7.13
CA SER A 264 -0.25 -12.91 7.73
C SER A 264 -0.71 -14.20 8.42
N LEU A 265 -1.19 -14.08 9.65
CA LEU A 265 -1.79 -15.19 10.41
C LEU A 265 -3.22 -14.82 10.81
N HIS A 266 -4.15 -15.70 10.49
CA HIS A 266 -5.56 -15.54 10.77
C HIS A 266 -6.03 -16.62 11.75
N LEU A 267 -6.52 -16.19 12.90
CA LEU A 267 -7.04 -17.01 13.99
C LEU A 267 -8.53 -16.72 14.22
N MET A 268 -9.30 -17.74 14.58
CA MET A 268 -10.71 -17.54 14.94
C MET A 268 -10.88 -16.96 16.35
N ASN A 269 -9.95 -17.12 17.28
CA ASN A 269 -10.08 -16.57 18.62
C ASN A 269 -8.71 -16.18 19.22
N LEU A 270 -8.74 -15.42 20.31
CA LEU A 270 -7.55 -14.93 21.00
C LEU A 270 -6.90 -16.00 21.87
N GLU A 271 -7.68 -16.93 22.39
CA GLU A 271 -7.21 -18.04 23.21
C GLU A 271 -6.22 -18.91 22.42
N ALA A 272 -6.41 -19.01 21.10
CA ALA A 272 -5.50 -19.65 20.15
C ALA A 272 -4.14 -18.94 19.99
N CYS A 273 -3.93 -17.76 20.57
CA CYS A 273 -2.61 -17.12 20.62
C CYS A 273 -1.70 -17.72 21.69
N SER A 274 -2.28 -18.40 22.68
CA SER A 274 -1.50 -18.98 23.79
C SER A 274 -0.54 -20.05 23.24
N GLY A 275 0.76 -19.71 23.26
CA GLY A 275 1.82 -20.59 22.78
C GLY A 275 2.38 -20.28 21.38
N VAL A 276 1.95 -19.22 20.71
CA VAL A 276 2.64 -18.72 19.51
C VAL A 276 3.88 -17.89 19.92
N PRO A 277 5.09 -18.22 19.46
CA PRO A 277 6.28 -17.43 19.72
C PRO A 277 6.38 -16.24 18.74
N PHE A 278 5.52 -15.24 18.90
CA PHE A 278 5.41 -14.11 17.96
C PHE A 278 6.73 -13.33 17.76
N SER A 279 7.59 -13.29 18.78
CA SER A 279 8.93 -12.70 18.71
C SER A 279 9.87 -13.44 17.76
N GLU A 280 9.67 -14.75 17.57
CA GLU A 280 10.48 -15.61 16.70
C GLU A 280 9.97 -15.63 15.26
N CYS A 281 8.71 -15.27 15.02
CA CYS A 281 8.08 -15.17 13.70
C CYS A 281 8.58 -13.93 12.92
N LYS A 282 9.80 -13.99 12.35
CA LYS A 282 10.51 -12.84 11.76
C LYS A 282 9.76 -12.12 10.62
N SER A 283 8.98 -12.87 9.83
CA SER A 283 8.26 -12.38 8.64
C SER A 283 6.82 -11.99 8.93
N LEU A 284 6.28 -12.34 10.11
CA LEU A 284 4.88 -12.13 10.44
C LEU A 284 4.61 -10.65 10.74
N LYS A 285 3.82 -10.01 9.90
CA LYS A 285 3.48 -8.58 9.97
C LYS A 285 2.02 -8.31 10.23
N LYS A 286 1.14 -9.25 9.90
CA LYS A 286 -0.30 -9.08 10.02
C LYS A 286 -0.92 -10.18 10.90
N LEU A 287 -1.75 -9.78 11.85
CA LEU A 287 -2.65 -10.67 12.58
C LEU A 287 -4.11 -10.34 12.28
N VAL A 288 -4.91 -11.38 12.10
CA VAL A 288 -6.36 -11.27 11.88
C VAL A 288 -7.11 -12.14 12.87
N PHE A 289 -8.12 -11.59 13.54
CA PHE A 289 -9.02 -12.29 14.45
C PHE A 289 -10.47 -12.21 13.95
N SER A 290 -11.08 -13.33 13.57
CA SER A 290 -12.43 -13.33 12.95
C SER A 290 -13.59 -13.92 13.76
N GLY A 291 -13.33 -14.59 14.90
CA GLY A 291 -14.38 -15.33 15.61
C GLY A 291 -14.80 -14.70 16.94
N MET A 292 -15.58 -15.48 17.70
CA MET A 292 -16.26 -15.01 18.90
C MET A 292 -15.29 -14.86 20.06
N PHE A 293 -15.19 -13.65 20.60
CA PHE A 293 -14.47 -13.36 21.85
C PHE A 293 -15.27 -13.96 23.01
N GLN A 294 -14.84 -15.13 23.50
CA GLN A 294 -15.40 -15.70 24.72
C GLN A 294 -14.63 -15.11 25.90
N GLY A 295 -15.17 -14.04 26.49
CA GLY A 295 -14.54 -13.37 27.63
C GLY A 295 -15.58 -12.82 28.61
N ASP A 296 -15.39 -13.19 29.86
CA ASP A 296 -16.11 -12.82 31.08
C ASP A 296 -15.82 -11.39 31.58
N GLY A 297 -15.37 -10.45 30.75
CA GLY A 297 -15.00 -9.12 31.25
C GLY A 297 -14.61 -8.09 30.20
N SER A 298 -14.70 -6.83 30.65
CA SER A 298 -14.56 -5.55 29.95
C SER A 298 -13.61 -5.49 28.74
N ALA A 299 -13.94 -4.59 27.81
CA ALA A 299 -13.10 -4.16 26.68
C ALA A 299 -11.62 -3.94 27.03
N GLU A 300 -11.32 -3.46 28.24
CA GLU A 300 -9.96 -3.23 28.71
C GLU A 300 -9.12 -4.51 28.79
N LYS A 301 -9.70 -5.62 29.25
CA LYS A 301 -8.99 -6.93 29.32
C LYS A 301 -8.65 -7.45 27.92
N LEU A 302 -9.55 -7.23 26.96
CA LEU A 302 -9.33 -7.58 25.56
C LEU A 302 -8.17 -6.77 24.97
N VAL A 303 -8.18 -5.46 25.20
CA VAL A 303 -7.11 -4.55 24.73
C VAL A 303 -5.78 -4.96 25.34
N GLN A 304 -5.71 -5.24 26.65
CA GLN A 304 -4.47 -5.66 27.30
C GLN A 304 -3.90 -6.96 26.71
N LYS A 305 -4.73 -7.97 26.47
CA LYS A 305 -4.29 -9.21 25.80
C LYS A 305 -3.71 -8.96 24.40
N LEU A 306 -4.35 -8.08 23.62
CA LEU A 306 -3.85 -7.71 22.28
C LEU A 306 -2.50 -6.99 22.36
N ILE A 307 -2.31 -6.12 23.36
CA ILE A 307 -1.03 -5.46 23.61
C ILE A 307 0.05 -6.47 23.96
N ASP A 308 -0.23 -7.41 24.86
CA ASP A 308 0.76 -8.41 25.28
C ASP A 308 1.23 -9.27 24.10
N ILE A 309 0.33 -9.62 23.18
CA ILE A 309 0.65 -10.33 21.94
C ILE A 309 1.59 -9.51 21.05
N VAL A 310 1.35 -8.20 21.00
CA VAL A 310 1.96 -7.31 20.02
C VAL A 310 3.30 -6.72 20.51
N LYS A 311 3.42 -6.42 21.80
CA LYS A 311 4.52 -5.66 22.42
C LYS A 311 5.92 -6.22 22.16
N GLU A 312 6.04 -7.54 22.04
CA GLU A 312 7.33 -8.23 21.81
C GLU A 312 7.41 -8.86 20.41
N SER A 313 6.48 -8.52 19.53
CA SER A 313 6.36 -9.07 18.18
C SER A 313 6.85 -8.10 17.10
N ARG A 314 6.91 -8.59 15.86
CA ARG A 314 7.16 -7.77 14.65
C ARG A 314 5.88 -7.38 13.89
N ILE A 315 4.72 -7.62 14.51
CA ILE A 315 3.41 -7.35 13.93
C ILE A 315 3.29 -5.82 13.71
N GLN A 316 2.73 -5.44 12.56
CA GLN A 316 2.54 -4.05 12.11
C GLN A 316 1.08 -3.76 11.76
N GLN A 317 0.27 -4.80 11.57
CA GLN A 317 -1.15 -4.68 11.27
C GLN A 317 -1.93 -5.69 12.11
N LEU A 318 -2.97 -5.22 12.78
CA LEU A 318 -3.86 -6.02 13.60
C LEU A 318 -5.30 -5.75 13.15
N GLU A 319 -5.99 -6.79 12.68
CA GLU A 319 -7.40 -6.74 12.30
C GLU A 319 -8.22 -7.58 13.26
N VAL A 320 -9.22 -6.98 13.89
CA VAL A 320 -10.07 -7.61 14.91
C VAL A 320 -11.53 -7.42 14.50
N TYR A 321 -12.19 -8.50 14.07
CA TYR A 321 -13.61 -8.47 13.70
C TYR A 321 -14.47 -8.66 14.95
N LEU A 322 -15.04 -7.57 15.44
CA LEU A 322 -15.82 -7.58 16.68
C LEU A 322 -17.29 -8.00 16.45
N PRO A 323 -17.91 -8.75 17.38
CA PRO A 323 -19.32 -9.14 17.31
C PRO A 323 -20.25 -7.92 17.20
N TYR A 324 -21.38 -8.07 16.52
CA TYR A 324 -22.33 -6.97 16.26
C TYR A 324 -22.78 -6.22 17.54
N HIS A 325 -22.94 -6.93 18.66
CA HIS A 325 -23.33 -6.32 19.94
C HIS A 325 -22.24 -5.44 20.58
N TRP A 326 -20.98 -5.55 20.15
CA TRP A 326 -19.88 -4.66 20.54
C TRP A 326 -19.77 -3.45 19.60
N GLN A 327 -20.39 -3.48 18.41
CA GLN A 327 -20.33 -2.39 17.44
C GLN A 327 -20.94 -1.07 17.95
N GLY A 328 -21.89 -1.15 18.90
CA GLY A 328 -22.45 0.03 19.57
C GLY A 328 -21.54 0.65 20.65
N PHE A 329 -20.66 -0.14 21.26
CA PHE A 329 -19.71 0.29 22.31
C PHE A 329 -18.39 0.84 21.72
N LEU A 330 -18.16 0.67 20.41
CA LEU A 330 -16.94 1.03 19.69
C LEU A 330 -16.91 2.47 19.15
N ARG A 331 -17.76 3.38 19.67
CA ARG A 331 -17.66 4.81 19.34
C ARG A 331 -16.56 5.46 20.18
N SER A 332 -15.57 6.05 19.50
CA SER A 332 -14.39 6.81 19.99
C SER A 332 -13.47 6.11 20.98
N ASP A 333 -13.98 5.69 22.14
CA ASP A 333 -13.17 5.50 23.34
C ASP A 333 -12.20 4.33 23.21
N LEU A 334 -12.62 3.24 22.55
CA LEU A 334 -11.75 2.07 22.35
C LEU A 334 -10.69 2.32 21.27
N LYS A 335 -10.96 3.17 20.27
CA LYS A 335 -9.96 3.59 19.28
C LYS A 335 -8.91 4.48 19.94
N ASP A 336 -9.34 5.37 20.82
CA ASP A 336 -8.45 6.28 21.55
C ASP A 336 -7.67 5.53 22.64
N ILE A 337 -8.28 4.56 23.33
CA ILE A 337 -7.59 3.67 24.29
C ILE A 337 -6.61 2.75 23.55
N VAL A 338 -7.01 2.12 22.45
CA VAL A 338 -6.09 1.28 21.66
C VAL A 338 -4.96 2.13 21.09
N ALA A 339 -5.23 3.30 20.51
CA ALA A 339 -4.18 4.19 20.05
C ALA A 339 -3.26 4.62 21.20
N ALA A 340 -3.80 5.15 22.30
CA ALA A 340 -3.02 5.64 23.44
C ALA A 340 -2.19 4.53 24.10
N VAL A 341 -2.71 3.31 24.20
CA VAL A 341 -2.01 2.20 24.87
C VAL A 341 -1.02 1.49 23.94
N PHE A 342 -1.29 1.40 22.63
CA PHE A 342 -0.30 0.92 21.65
C PHE A 342 0.86 1.91 21.47
N LEU A 343 0.58 3.22 21.48
CA LEU A 343 1.60 4.28 21.48
C LEU A 343 2.49 4.24 22.73
N ARG A 344 1.91 3.92 23.90
CA ARG A 344 2.67 3.77 25.17
C ARG A 344 3.52 2.50 25.23
N ASN A 345 3.20 1.46 24.47
CA ASN A 345 3.87 0.15 24.54
C ASN A 345 4.76 -0.18 23.32
N GLY A 346 5.17 0.83 22.54
CA GLY A 346 6.25 0.67 21.56
C GLY A 346 5.82 0.30 20.15
N TRP A 347 4.57 0.55 19.75
CA TRP A 347 4.26 0.75 18.33
C TRP A 347 4.55 2.20 17.98
N PRO A 348 5.63 2.47 17.24
CA PRO A 348 5.96 3.84 16.88
C PRO A 348 4.89 4.36 15.93
N GLU A 349 4.32 5.52 16.27
CA GLU A 349 3.46 6.28 15.38
C GLU A 349 4.23 6.48 14.07
N GLN A 350 3.69 5.96 12.96
CA GLN A 350 4.33 6.12 11.66
C GLN A 350 4.34 7.61 11.33
N ARG A 351 5.54 8.21 11.32
CA ARG A 351 5.73 9.62 11.00
C ARG A 351 5.43 9.88 9.55
N HIS A 352 4.49 10.78 9.28
CA HIS A 352 4.09 11.14 7.94
C HIS A 352 4.82 12.39 7.46
N VAL A 353 5.61 12.23 6.40
CA VAL A 353 6.45 13.29 5.83
C VAL A 353 5.92 13.72 4.47
N VAL A 354 5.87 15.03 4.25
CA VAL A 354 5.64 15.64 2.93
C VAL A 354 6.96 16.20 2.42
N VAL A 355 7.29 15.98 1.15
CA VAL A 355 8.54 16.51 0.56
C VAL A 355 8.22 17.46 -0.59
N LEU A 356 8.78 18.67 -0.55
CA LEU A 356 8.63 19.70 -1.57
C LEU A 356 9.90 19.75 -2.45
N ILE A 357 9.72 19.79 -3.76
CA ILE A 357 10.79 19.74 -4.77
C ILE A 357 10.55 20.70 -5.94
N SER A 358 11.60 21.01 -6.70
CA SER A 358 11.48 21.77 -7.97
C SER A 358 12.24 21.17 -9.16
N GLY A 359 13.01 20.09 -8.98
CA GLY A 359 13.97 19.63 -10.00
C GLY A 359 14.24 18.13 -10.00
N ASN A 360 15.52 17.75 -10.08
CA ASN A 360 15.98 16.36 -10.25
C ASN A 360 15.52 15.41 -9.13
N GLY A 361 15.41 15.92 -7.90
CA GLY A 361 14.95 15.14 -6.74
C GLY A 361 15.96 14.10 -6.23
N SER A 362 17.26 14.38 -6.31
CA SER A 362 18.31 13.53 -5.71
C SER A 362 18.19 13.46 -4.19
N ASN A 363 17.98 14.60 -3.51
CA ASN A 363 17.68 14.65 -2.07
C ASN A 363 16.37 13.93 -1.70
N LEU A 364 15.35 14.01 -2.56
CA LEU A 364 14.14 13.21 -2.41
C LEU A 364 14.44 11.71 -2.49
N GLN A 365 15.28 11.28 -3.44
CA GLN A 365 15.67 9.87 -3.54
C GLN A 365 16.33 9.38 -2.25
N ALA A 366 17.24 10.14 -1.67
CA ALA A 366 17.88 9.79 -0.40
C ALA A 366 16.87 9.58 0.74
N LEU A 367 15.84 10.44 0.83
CA LEU A 367 14.75 10.29 1.80
C LEU A 367 13.89 9.05 1.52
N ILE A 368 13.56 8.78 0.25
CA ILE A 368 12.79 7.60 -0.16
C ILE A 368 13.53 6.32 0.21
N ASP A 369 14.83 6.27 -0.05
CA ASP A 369 15.66 5.10 0.21
C ASP A 369 15.86 4.85 1.72
N ALA A 370 15.83 5.93 2.52
CA ALA A 370 16.01 5.85 3.97
C ALA A 370 14.73 5.50 4.75
N GLN A 371 13.53 5.74 4.20
CA GLN A 371 12.28 5.57 4.95
C GLN A 371 12.11 4.12 5.44
N ASN A 372 11.73 3.94 6.71
CA ASN A 372 11.61 2.64 7.40
C ASN A 372 12.92 1.81 7.49
N THR A 373 14.08 2.46 7.35
CA THR A 373 15.39 1.89 7.68
C THR A 373 15.87 2.43 9.04
N PRO A 374 16.94 1.90 9.65
CA PRO A 374 17.53 2.49 10.86
C PRO A 374 17.96 3.96 10.72
N ALA A 375 18.22 4.41 9.49
CA ALA A 375 18.59 5.79 9.19
C ALA A 375 17.39 6.76 9.29
N LEU A 376 16.17 6.29 9.04
CA LEU A 376 14.94 7.06 9.17
C LEU A 376 13.78 6.13 9.59
N PRO A 377 13.75 5.69 10.86
CA PRO A 377 12.84 4.65 11.32
C PRO A 377 11.39 5.15 11.37
N ASN A 378 10.45 4.24 11.19
CA ASN A 378 9.00 4.47 11.36
C ASN A 378 8.49 5.71 10.62
N THR A 379 9.06 5.98 9.45
CA THR A 379 8.79 7.19 8.68
C THR A 379 8.27 6.78 7.31
N LYS A 380 7.27 7.51 6.84
CA LYS A 380 6.68 7.31 5.53
C LYS A 380 6.56 8.65 4.82
N ILE A 381 7.10 8.73 3.62
CA ILE A 381 6.85 9.87 2.74
C ILE A 381 5.47 9.65 2.12
N VAL A 382 4.51 10.47 2.51
CA VAL A 382 3.10 10.30 2.12
C VAL A 382 2.72 11.13 0.89
N LEU A 383 3.45 12.20 0.61
CA LEU A 383 3.16 13.11 -0.50
C LEU A 383 4.44 13.81 -0.96
N VAL A 384 4.63 13.86 -2.28
CA VAL A 384 5.66 14.70 -2.90
C VAL A 384 4.99 15.84 -3.67
N VAL A 385 5.43 17.07 -3.41
CA VAL A 385 4.85 18.26 -4.02
C VAL A 385 5.88 18.98 -4.87
N SER A 386 5.52 19.31 -6.10
CA SER A 386 6.38 20.08 -7.00
C SER A 386 5.71 21.36 -7.46
N ASN A 387 6.48 22.45 -7.53
CA ASN A 387 6.04 23.65 -8.23
C ASN A 387 6.34 23.63 -9.74
N ARG A 388 6.95 22.55 -10.26
CA ARG A 388 7.24 22.34 -11.68
C ARG A 388 6.73 20.97 -12.15
N ALA A 389 5.87 20.95 -13.15
CA ALA A 389 5.33 19.71 -13.72
C ALA A 389 6.39 18.82 -14.37
N SER A 390 7.50 19.42 -14.83
CA SER A 390 8.62 18.71 -15.46
C SER A 390 9.69 18.24 -14.47
N ALA A 391 9.49 18.40 -13.15
CA ALA A 391 10.47 17.97 -12.16
C ALA A 391 10.64 16.44 -12.18
N PHE A 392 11.85 15.96 -12.48
CA PHE A 392 12.16 14.53 -12.51
C PHE A 392 11.94 13.84 -11.15
N GLY A 393 12.00 14.58 -10.03
CA GLY A 393 11.64 14.05 -8.72
C GLY A 393 10.19 13.55 -8.62
N LEU A 394 9.27 14.03 -9.45
CA LEU A 394 7.91 13.48 -9.53
C LEU A 394 7.92 12.04 -10.09
N THR A 395 8.78 11.76 -11.07
CA THR A 395 8.98 10.40 -11.60
C THR A 395 9.53 9.47 -10.51
N ARG A 396 10.50 9.93 -9.72
CA ARG A 396 11.05 9.17 -8.58
C ARG A 396 9.98 8.83 -7.55
N ALA A 397 9.16 9.81 -7.18
CA ALA A 397 8.04 9.62 -6.25
C ALA A 397 7.03 8.58 -6.78
N SER A 398 6.65 8.67 -8.05
CA SER A 398 5.73 7.74 -8.69
C SER A 398 6.28 6.30 -8.73
N GLN A 399 7.57 6.12 -9.05
CA GLN A 399 8.24 4.82 -9.02
C GLN A 399 8.26 4.19 -7.62
N ALA A 400 8.37 5.03 -6.58
CA ALA A 400 8.29 4.61 -5.18
C ALA A 400 6.84 4.40 -4.67
N GLY A 401 5.82 4.61 -5.52
CA GLY A 401 4.41 4.48 -5.14
C GLY A 401 3.90 5.61 -4.25
N ILE A 402 4.57 6.77 -4.25
CA ILE A 402 4.22 7.93 -3.41
C ILE A 402 3.29 8.87 -4.21
N PRO A 403 2.13 9.25 -3.67
CA PRO A 403 1.26 10.27 -4.26
C PRO A 403 2.00 11.58 -4.55
N THR A 404 1.63 12.24 -5.66
CA THR A 404 2.22 13.52 -6.06
C THR A 404 1.18 14.62 -6.17
N LEU A 405 1.59 15.86 -5.86
CA LEU A 405 0.85 17.09 -6.14
C LEU A 405 1.73 18.02 -6.96
N THR A 406 1.19 18.64 -8.01
CA THR A 406 1.90 19.66 -8.79
C THR A 406 1.10 20.95 -8.79
N MET A 407 1.73 22.07 -8.43
CA MET A 407 1.08 23.37 -8.47
C MET A 407 2.05 24.48 -8.87
N SER A 408 1.84 25.06 -10.05
CA SER A 408 2.74 26.06 -10.63
C SER A 408 2.36 27.48 -10.24
N LEU A 409 3.34 28.25 -9.77
CA LEU A 409 3.20 29.70 -9.53
C LEU A 409 2.86 30.44 -10.83
N LYS A 410 3.40 30.01 -11.98
CA LYS A 410 3.10 30.63 -13.28
C LYS A 410 1.61 30.56 -13.60
N ALA A 411 0.99 29.39 -13.42
CA ALA A 411 -0.44 29.21 -13.67
C ALA A 411 -1.31 30.11 -12.76
N HIS A 412 -0.86 30.41 -11.53
CA HIS A 412 -1.56 31.34 -10.64
C HIS A 412 -1.42 32.79 -11.11
N LYS A 413 -0.20 33.20 -11.49
CA LYS A 413 0.04 34.54 -12.05
C LYS A 413 -0.74 34.77 -13.34
N ASP A 414 -0.78 33.77 -14.23
CA ASP A 414 -1.54 33.81 -15.48
C ASP A 414 -3.06 33.94 -15.22
N ALA A 415 -3.52 33.47 -14.07
CA ALA A 415 -4.90 33.61 -13.60
C ALA A 415 -5.15 34.89 -12.78
N GLY A 416 -4.20 35.82 -12.72
CA GLY A 416 -4.32 37.10 -12.01
C GLY A 416 -4.13 37.02 -10.49
N LYS A 417 -3.72 35.87 -9.95
CA LYS A 417 -3.46 35.70 -8.51
C LYS A 417 -2.05 36.19 -8.13
N THR A 418 -1.94 36.72 -6.92
CA THR A 418 -0.68 37.12 -6.30
C THR A 418 0.13 35.91 -5.83
N ARG A 419 1.40 36.16 -5.50
CA ARG A 419 2.29 35.14 -4.93
C ARG A 419 1.83 34.68 -3.53
N SER A 420 1.34 35.59 -2.70
CA SER A 420 0.85 35.24 -1.36
C SER A 420 -0.40 34.36 -1.46
N GLU A 421 -1.32 34.66 -2.40
CA GLU A 421 -2.45 33.77 -2.68
C GLU A 421 -2.02 32.39 -3.16
N TYR A 422 -0.99 32.31 -4.03
CA TYR A 422 -0.42 31.02 -4.44
C TYR A 422 0.13 30.22 -3.25
N ASP A 423 0.81 30.87 -2.31
CA ASP A 423 1.38 30.23 -1.13
C ASP A 423 0.29 29.70 -0.20
N VAL A 424 -0.77 30.49 0.03
CA VAL A 424 -1.94 30.03 0.80
C VAL A 424 -2.65 28.86 0.12
N ASP A 425 -2.84 28.94 -1.20
CA ASP A 425 -3.44 27.87 -2.00
C ASP A 425 -2.56 26.61 -1.96
N LEU A 426 -1.23 26.76 -1.96
CA LEU A 426 -0.28 25.64 -1.96
C LEU A 426 -0.36 24.88 -0.65
N ALA A 427 -0.30 25.59 0.48
CA ALA A 427 -0.45 24.99 1.80
C ALA A 427 -1.81 24.30 1.94
N THR A 428 -2.88 24.93 1.48
CA THR A 428 -4.24 24.36 1.51
C THR A 428 -4.33 23.07 0.68
N ALA A 429 -3.76 23.07 -0.53
CA ALA A 429 -3.73 21.90 -1.39
C ALA A 429 -2.88 20.76 -0.79
N ILE A 430 -1.73 21.08 -0.17
CA ILE A 430 -0.89 20.12 0.56
C ILE A 430 -1.70 19.45 1.68
N LEU A 431 -2.31 20.24 2.56
CA LEU A 431 -3.07 19.73 3.70
C LEU A 431 -4.29 18.92 3.27
N THR A 432 -5.05 19.41 2.28
CA THR A 432 -6.21 18.70 1.74
C THR A 432 -5.79 17.35 1.17
N LYS A 433 -4.72 17.32 0.37
CA LYS A 433 -4.24 16.07 -0.24
C LYS A 433 -3.69 15.12 0.81
N PHE A 434 -2.95 15.63 1.78
CA PHE A 434 -2.46 14.88 2.91
C PHE A 434 -3.60 14.20 3.68
N GLN A 435 -4.62 14.97 4.08
CA GLN A 435 -5.81 14.47 4.79
C GLN A 435 -6.51 13.37 4.01
N GLN A 436 -6.67 13.51 2.69
CA GLN A 436 -7.21 12.46 1.83
C GLN A 436 -6.38 11.16 1.90
N ILE A 437 -5.05 11.28 1.90
CA ILE A 437 -4.12 10.14 1.92
C ILE A 437 -4.16 9.41 3.26
N VAL A 438 -4.27 10.14 4.38
CA VAL A 438 -4.26 9.56 5.74
C VAL A 438 -5.65 9.17 6.26
N GLY A 439 -6.64 8.99 5.37
CA GLY A 439 -7.96 8.45 5.73
C GLY A 439 -9.05 9.49 6.00
N GLY A 440 -8.88 10.73 5.51
CA GLY A 440 -9.89 11.78 5.58
C GLY A 440 -10.08 12.38 6.98
N VAL A 441 -9.07 12.29 7.84
CA VAL A 441 -9.11 12.82 9.20
C VAL A 441 -9.14 14.36 9.13
N PRO A 442 -10.18 15.02 9.67
CA PRO A 442 -10.22 16.48 9.75
C PRO A 442 -9.04 17.02 10.55
N ASP A 443 -8.50 18.17 10.13
CA ASP A 443 -7.41 18.89 10.81
C ASP A 443 -6.08 18.12 10.94
N ALA A 444 -5.96 16.97 10.27
CA ALA A 444 -4.69 16.25 10.24
C ALA A 444 -3.64 17.05 9.45
N VAL A 445 -2.44 17.11 10.02
CA VAL A 445 -1.25 17.78 9.47
C VAL A 445 -0.10 16.79 9.40
N PRO A 446 0.85 16.95 8.46
CA PRO A 446 2.05 16.13 8.43
C PRO A 446 2.95 16.38 9.64
N ASP A 447 3.65 15.34 10.10
CA ASP A 447 4.65 15.45 11.17
C ASP A 447 5.83 16.33 10.76
N LEU A 448 6.18 16.30 9.47
CA LEU A 448 7.26 17.09 8.91
C LEU A 448 7.03 17.39 7.43
N VAL A 449 7.35 18.61 7.03
CA VAL A 449 7.48 19.03 5.64
C VAL A 449 8.96 19.30 5.34
N VAL A 450 9.52 18.63 4.35
CA VAL A 450 10.93 18.75 3.96
C VAL A 450 11.05 19.48 2.63
N LEU A 451 11.73 20.62 2.60
CA LEU A 451 12.08 21.33 1.37
C LEU A 451 13.39 20.75 0.84
N ALA A 452 13.28 19.87 -0.16
CA ALA A 452 14.40 19.14 -0.75
C ALA A 452 14.71 19.68 -2.17
N GLY A 453 15.37 20.83 -2.22
CA GLY A 453 15.59 21.56 -3.48
C GLY A 453 14.31 22.22 -4.01
N PHE A 454 13.51 22.77 -3.09
CA PHE A 454 12.32 23.55 -3.42
C PHE A 454 12.71 25.00 -3.73
N MET A 455 12.74 25.36 -5.02
CA MET A 455 13.23 26.64 -5.51
C MET A 455 12.14 27.73 -5.43
N HIS A 456 11.54 27.90 -4.26
CA HIS A 456 10.51 28.91 -3.99
C HIS A 456 10.52 29.28 -2.50
N ILE A 457 10.79 30.55 -2.21
CA ILE A 457 10.69 31.09 -0.85
C ILE A 457 9.22 31.17 -0.48
N VAL A 458 8.84 30.52 0.62
CA VAL A 458 7.46 30.47 1.13
C VAL A 458 7.14 31.72 1.95
N SER A 459 5.89 32.19 1.89
CA SER A 459 5.42 33.33 2.67
C SER A 459 5.13 32.98 4.13
N PRO A 460 5.05 33.98 5.03
CA PRO A 460 4.59 33.76 6.41
C PRO A 460 3.21 33.10 6.47
N GLU A 461 2.30 33.41 5.55
CA GLU A 461 0.96 32.81 5.49
C GLU A 461 0.99 31.32 5.14
N PHE A 462 1.98 30.86 4.37
CA PHE A 462 2.23 29.43 4.17
C PHE A 462 2.66 28.77 5.48
N LEU A 463 3.62 29.38 6.18
CA LEU A 463 4.19 28.83 7.43
C LEU A 463 3.12 28.67 8.52
N MET A 464 2.20 29.63 8.64
CA MET A 464 1.10 29.58 9.62
C MET A 464 0.13 28.41 9.43
N ARG A 465 0.17 27.72 8.28
CA ARG A 465 -0.69 26.54 8.01
C ARG A 465 -0.14 25.24 8.61
N PHE A 466 1.11 25.23 9.03
CA PHE A 466 1.77 24.05 9.58
C PHE A 466 2.15 24.28 11.05
N PRO A 467 2.34 23.22 11.84
CA PRO A 467 2.81 23.35 13.22
C PRO A 467 4.13 24.13 13.29
N PRO A 468 4.35 24.95 14.33
CA PRO A 468 5.64 25.61 14.55
C PRO A 468 6.79 24.61 14.52
N GLY A 469 7.83 24.90 13.74
CA GLY A 469 8.95 23.99 13.54
C GLY A 469 8.67 22.78 12.64
N GLY A 470 7.45 22.61 12.11
CA GLY A 470 7.05 21.49 11.26
C GLY A 470 7.65 21.48 9.85
N LEU A 471 8.52 22.45 9.51
CA LEU A 471 9.19 22.56 8.23
C LEU A 471 10.71 22.56 8.41
N VAL A 472 11.42 21.83 7.56
CA VAL A 472 12.88 21.88 7.44
C VAL A 472 13.31 22.09 6.00
N ASN A 473 14.42 22.78 5.81
CA ASN A 473 15.06 22.99 4.52
C ASN A 473 16.52 22.53 4.58
N LEU A 474 17.01 22.01 3.46
CA LEU A 474 18.44 21.84 3.21
C LEU A 474 18.94 23.02 2.38
N HIS A 475 20.02 23.65 2.82
CA HIS A 475 20.66 24.77 2.12
C HIS A 475 22.16 24.49 1.91
N PRO A 476 22.70 24.62 0.68
CA PRO A 476 24.12 24.35 0.39
C PRO A 476 25.03 25.53 0.74
N ALA A 477 24.96 25.98 1.99
CA ALA A 477 25.94 26.88 2.60
C ALA A 477 25.97 26.68 4.13
N LEU A 478 26.99 27.23 4.79
CA LEU A 478 27.04 27.29 6.26
C LEU A 478 26.07 28.37 6.80
N PRO A 479 25.63 28.26 8.07
CA PRO A 479 24.77 29.27 8.68
C PRO A 479 25.40 30.65 8.64
N GLY A 480 24.64 31.67 8.22
CA GLY A 480 25.18 33.02 8.04
C GLY A 480 25.70 33.31 6.63
N GLU A 481 26.08 32.27 5.88
CA GLU A 481 26.78 32.39 4.60
C GLU A 481 25.85 32.14 3.41
N PHE A 482 26.01 32.96 2.36
CA PHE A 482 25.38 32.76 1.05
C PHE A 482 23.87 32.42 1.07
N ASP A 483 23.05 33.16 1.81
CA ASP A 483 21.59 32.95 1.85
C ASP A 483 20.94 33.07 0.47
N GLY A 484 19.88 32.31 0.24
CA GLY A 484 19.09 32.35 -0.99
C GLY A 484 19.70 31.58 -2.16
N ALA A 485 19.13 31.79 -3.35
CA ALA A 485 19.48 31.00 -4.54
C ALA A 485 20.97 31.12 -4.94
N HIS A 486 21.46 30.16 -5.72
CA HIS A 486 22.83 30.16 -6.28
C HIS A 486 23.93 30.27 -5.20
N ALA A 487 23.74 29.60 -4.06
CA ALA A 487 24.70 29.63 -2.98
C ALA A 487 26.03 28.96 -3.38
N ILE A 488 25.97 27.85 -4.14
CA ILE A 488 27.16 27.14 -4.63
C ILE A 488 27.97 28.01 -5.59
N ASP A 489 27.31 28.63 -6.58
CA ASP A 489 27.96 29.55 -7.53
C ASP A 489 28.67 30.71 -6.81
N ARG A 490 28.00 31.31 -5.82
CA ARG A 490 28.54 32.43 -5.05
C ARG A 490 29.70 32.00 -4.15
N ALA A 491 29.62 30.82 -3.54
CA ALA A 491 30.74 30.25 -2.77
C ALA A 491 31.95 29.99 -3.67
N PHE A 492 31.74 29.41 -4.86
CA PHE A 492 32.82 29.18 -5.82
C PHE A 492 33.45 30.49 -6.32
N ALA A 493 32.64 31.52 -6.60
CA ALA A 493 33.16 32.84 -6.97
C ALA A 493 33.99 33.47 -5.84
N ALA A 494 33.50 33.42 -4.59
CA ALA A 494 34.23 33.92 -3.43
C ALA A 494 35.55 33.15 -3.20
N PHE A 495 35.58 31.85 -3.48
CA PHE A 495 36.81 31.05 -3.48
C PHE A 495 37.79 31.51 -4.55
N GLY A 496 37.32 31.75 -5.79
CA GLY A 496 38.15 32.28 -6.88
C GLY A 496 38.74 33.66 -6.58
N GLU A 497 38.08 34.44 -5.73
CA GLU A 497 38.57 35.73 -5.21
C GLU A 497 39.47 35.59 -3.97
N GLY A 498 39.73 34.37 -3.49
CA GLY A 498 40.56 34.09 -2.32
C GLY A 498 39.93 34.47 -0.97
N LYS A 499 38.60 34.71 -0.93
CA LYS A 499 37.87 35.14 0.28
C LYS A 499 37.55 34.00 1.24
N ILE A 500 37.39 32.79 0.71
CA ILE A 500 37.05 31.59 1.46
C ILE A 500 37.89 30.42 0.94
N THR A 501 38.04 29.38 1.77
CA THR A 501 38.67 28.10 1.39
C THR A 501 37.73 26.90 1.58
N ARG A 502 36.48 27.17 2.00
CA ARG A 502 35.48 26.19 2.37
C ARG A 502 34.08 26.76 2.18
N THR A 503 33.12 25.87 2.04
CA THR A 503 31.68 26.14 2.11
C THR A 503 31.06 25.09 3.04
N GLY A 504 29.75 24.85 2.96
CA GLY A 504 29.11 23.76 3.68
C GLY A 504 27.70 23.49 3.21
N VAL A 505 27.02 22.63 3.96
CA VAL A 505 25.59 22.37 3.84
C VAL A 505 24.99 22.46 5.23
N MET A 506 23.78 23.00 5.34
CA MET A 506 23.01 22.99 6.57
C MET A 506 21.61 22.42 6.36
N VAL A 507 21.07 21.82 7.42
CA VAL A 507 19.63 21.55 7.54
C VAL A 507 19.11 22.41 8.68
N HIS A 508 18.07 23.20 8.41
CA HIS A 508 17.53 24.16 9.37
C HIS A 508 16.00 24.18 9.33
N ARG A 509 15.38 24.67 10.41
CA ARG A 509 13.94 24.96 10.46
C ARG A 509 13.61 26.11 9.51
N VAL A 510 12.48 26.04 8.83
CA VAL A 510 12.06 27.12 7.93
C VAL A 510 11.31 28.19 8.73
N ILE A 511 11.74 29.44 8.60
CA ILE A 511 11.09 30.64 9.15
C ILE A 511 10.87 31.66 8.02
N ALA A 512 10.31 32.83 8.34
CA ALA A 512 10.03 33.87 7.36
C ALA A 512 11.32 34.43 6.73
N GLU A 513 12.38 34.57 7.54
CA GLU A 513 13.71 34.94 7.11
C GLU A 513 14.37 33.78 6.34
N VAL A 514 14.76 34.06 5.10
CA VAL A 514 15.38 33.09 4.18
C VAL A 514 16.66 32.53 4.79
N ASP A 515 16.74 31.20 4.92
CA ASP A 515 17.92 30.46 5.38
C ASP A 515 18.49 30.94 6.73
N ARG A 516 17.60 31.38 7.63
CA ARG A 516 17.96 31.97 8.95
C ARG A 516 17.29 31.31 10.15
N GLY A 517 16.61 30.18 9.94
CA GLY A 517 15.98 29.44 11.04
C GLY A 517 16.95 28.61 11.86
N GLU A 518 16.43 27.98 12.91
CA GLU A 518 17.20 27.13 13.82
C GLU A 518 17.94 26.02 13.05
N VAL A 519 19.25 25.98 13.21
CA VAL A 519 20.13 25.01 12.55
C VAL A 519 20.06 23.67 13.30
N LEU A 520 19.69 22.61 12.59
CA LEU A 520 19.65 21.25 13.13
C LEU A 520 20.98 20.53 12.93
N LEU A 521 21.57 20.69 11.74
CA LEU A 521 22.84 20.07 11.36
C LEU A 521 23.60 20.97 10.39
N THR A 522 24.93 20.84 10.42
CA THR A 522 25.83 21.41 9.42
C THR A 522 26.92 20.42 9.07
N GLU A 523 27.44 20.51 7.86
CA GLU A 523 28.66 19.84 7.42
C GLU A 523 29.51 20.83 6.64
N GLU A 524 30.77 20.97 7.02
CA GLU A 524 31.74 21.83 6.34
C GLU A 524 32.37 21.08 5.16
N ILE A 525 32.55 21.78 4.04
CA ILE A 525 33.01 21.20 2.79
C ILE A 525 34.20 22.02 2.28
N PRO A 526 35.40 21.44 2.17
CA PRO A 526 36.54 22.15 1.61
C PRO A 526 36.33 22.42 0.12
N ILE A 527 36.78 23.59 -0.33
CA ILE A 527 36.90 23.92 -1.76
C ILE A 527 38.37 23.73 -2.13
N LEU A 528 38.65 22.78 -3.01
CA LEU A 528 40.01 22.42 -3.39
C LEU A 528 40.53 23.40 -4.45
N PRO A 529 41.84 23.71 -4.47
CA PRO A 529 42.45 24.54 -5.53
C PRO A 529 42.22 24.02 -6.96
N THR A 530 41.98 22.72 -7.10
CA THR A 530 41.73 22.06 -8.38
C THR A 530 40.25 21.93 -8.72
N ASP A 531 39.35 22.44 -7.88
CA ASP A 531 37.91 22.33 -8.14
C ASP A 531 37.48 23.15 -9.35
N THR A 532 36.60 22.54 -10.12
CA THR A 532 35.66 23.25 -10.99
C THR A 532 34.34 23.42 -10.25
N LEU A 533 33.46 24.30 -10.74
CA LEU A 533 32.11 24.44 -10.19
C LEU A 533 31.39 23.08 -10.13
N SER A 534 31.47 22.29 -11.21
CA SER A 534 30.84 20.97 -11.29
C SER A 534 31.40 19.99 -10.25
N THR A 535 32.72 19.95 -10.03
CA THR A 535 33.31 19.02 -9.05
C THR A 535 33.00 19.41 -7.61
N LEU A 536 32.85 20.72 -7.35
CA LEU A 536 32.37 21.22 -6.06
C LEU A 536 30.89 20.87 -5.85
N GLU A 537 30.04 21.10 -6.84
CA GLU A 537 28.61 20.73 -6.82
C GLU A 537 28.42 19.24 -6.55
N ASP A 538 29.15 18.37 -7.25
CA ASP A 538 29.08 16.92 -7.04
C ASP A 538 29.46 16.54 -5.61
N ARG A 539 30.50 17.17 -5.05
CA ARG A 539 30.92 16.94 -3.65
C ARG A 539 29.87 17.41 -2.66
N ILE A 540 29.27 18.57 -2.90
CA ILE A 540 28.19 19.12 -2.06
C ILE A 540 27.01 18.15 -2.09
N HIS A 541 26.51 17.78 -3.27
CA HIS A 541 25.37 16.88 -3.42
C HIS A 541 25.57 15.52 -2.77
N ALA A 542 26.79 14.96 -2.80
CA ALA A 542 27.10 13.70 -2.12
C ALA A 542 26.90 13.79 -0.59
N ILE A 543 27.18 14.95 0.01
CA ILE A 543 27.02 15.20 1.44
C ILE A 543 25.55 15.53 1.76
N GLU A 544 24.87 16.27 0.87
CA GLU A 544 23.44 16.61 1.03
C GLU A 544 22.56 15.38 1.28
N HIS A 545 22.80 14.29 0.55
CA HIS A 545 21.98 13.06 0.65
C HIS A 545 22.02 12.46 2.05
N GLY A 546 23.18 12.47 2.70
CA GLY A 546 23.32 11.95 4.06
C GLY A 546 22.79 12.92 5.12
N ILE A 547 23.09 14.21 4.98
CA ILE A 547 22.70 15.21 6.00
C ILE A 547 21.19 15.47 5.99
N ILE A 548 20.50 15.42 4.83
CA ILE A 548 19.05 15.62 4.78
C ILE A 548 18.29 14.52 5.51
N VAL A 549 18.75 13.27 5.41
CA VAL A 549 18.16 12.11 6.12
C VAL A 549 18.36 12.24 7.62
N ARG A 550 19.59 12.56 8.07
CA ARG A 550 19.89 12.79 9.49
C ARG A 550 19.10 14.00 10.04
N GLY A 551 18.99 15.06 9.24
CA GLY A 551 18.23 16.26 9.59
C GLY A 551 16.74 15.98 9.74
N ALA A 552 16.15 15.21 8.82
CA ALA A 552 14.76 14.75 8.93
C ALA A 552 14.54 13.87 10.17
N LYS A 553 15.48 12.96 10.47
CA LYS A 553 15.43 12.12 11.67
C LYS A 553 15.40 12.95 12.96
N LEU A 554 16.32 13.91 13.09
CA LEU A 554 16.35 14.82 14.25
C LEU A 554 15.08 15.66 14.33
N ALA A 555 14.60 16.15 13.18
CA ALA A 555 13.40 16.97 13.11
C ALA A 555 12.14 16.23 13.60
N LEU A 556 12.08 14.92 13.37
CA LEU A 556 11.00 14.02 13.80
C LEU A 556 11.18 13.45 15.22
N GLY A 557 12.40 13.51 15.78
CA GLY A 557 12.73 12.95 17.10
C GLY A 557 12.64 11.41 17.15
N VAL A 558 13.06 10.71 16.08
CA VAL A 558 12.99 9.24 15.95
C VAL A 558 14.35 8.56 15.84
#